data_AF-A0A2N3CMN2-F1
#
_entry.id   AF-A0A2N3CMN2-F1
#
_cell.length_a   1.000
_cell.length_b   1.000
_cell.length_c   1.000
_cell.angle_alpha   90.00
_cell.angle_beta   90.00
_cell.angle_gamma   90.00
#
_symmetry.space_group_name_H-M   'P 1'
#
loop_
_entity.id
_entity.type
_entity.pdbx_description
1 polymer ?
#
loop_
_entity_poly.entity_id
_entity_poly.type
_entity_poly.pdbx_seq_one_letter_code
_entity_poly.pdbx_strand_id
1 'polypeptide(L)'
;MTTGTGRDTDFYGEIWEHLSFTKITGISFGDNFIIRDINLGGGINVGNDVLIGAIGPRIDFNLPWFDFFTVGVYAYDNWEDPFNRDLDTTYQVTIVWQAPIIRNDRINLWTQGFVDFIGDQGPVKSQIVWQPQVRLDLGQALGGKAGKVELGFEYNLFDDKFGVGGVQDDIFQAMLVYNFH
;
A
#
# COMPACT_ATOMS: atom_id res chain seq x y z
N MET A 1 22.49 31.62 21.02
CA MET A 1 21.14 32.19 20.82
C MET A 1 21.04 32.71 19.41
N THR A 2 20.37 31.96 18.55
CA THR A 2 19.68 32.45 17.35
C THR A 2 18.36 31.69 17.34
N THR A 3 17.33 32.36 17.82
CA THR A 3 15.94 31.91 17.80
C THR A 3 15.47 31.87 16.35
N GLY A 4 15.37 30.66 15.78
CA GLY A 4 14.59 30.42 14.57
C GLY A 4 13.16 30.12 14.96
N THR A 5 12.28 31.10 14.82
CA THR A 5 10.83 30.90 14.84
C THR A 5 10.39 30.39 13.47
N GLY A 6 9.96 29.14 13.39
CA GLY A 6 9.28 28.59 12.22
C GLY A 6 8.60 27.30 12.62
N ARG A 7 7.27 27.27 12.58
CA ARG A 7 6.56 25.99 12.45
C ARG A 7 6.89 25.48 11.05
N ASP A 8 7.89 24.62 10.92
CA ASP A 8 8.05 23.89 9.68
C ASP A 8 6.81 23.02 9.51
N THR A 9 6.10 23.26 8.41
CA THR A 9 4.92 22.46 8.08
C THR A 9 5.45 21.27 7.30
N ASP A 10 5.32 20.07 7.88
CA ASP A 10 5.62 18.84 7.17
C ASP A 10 4.46 18.46 6.27
N PHE A 11 4.74 18.25 5.00
CA PHE A 11 3.81 17.65 4.05
C PHE A 11 4.39 16.35 3.53
N TYR A 12 3.49 15.40 3.28
CA TYR A 12 3.78 14.17 2.58
C TYR A 12 2.59 13.87 1.66
N GLY A 13 2.89 13.44 0.45
CA GLY A 13 1.90 13.05 -0.54
C GLY A 13 2.41 11.90 -1.39
N GLU A 14 1.49 11.05 -1.80
CA GLU A 14 1.79 9.84 -2.57
C GLU A 14 0.71 9.64 -3.64
N ILE A 15 1.14 9.23 -4.83
CA ILE A 15 0.25 8.84 -5.92
C ILE A 15 0.77 7.56 -6.55
N TRP A 16 -0.13 6.61 -6.83
CA TRP A 16 0.15 5.39 -7.56
C TRP A 16 -0.89 5.17 -8.64
N GLU A 17 -0.43 4.82 -9.84
CA GLU A 17 -1.27 4.55 -10.99
C GLU A 17 -0.86 3.24 -11.67
N HIS A 18 -1.84 2.55 -12.25
CA HIS A 18 -1.63 1.26 -12.93
C HIS A 18 -2.33 1.23 -14.28
N LEU A 19 -1.56 0.93 -15.32
CA LEU A 19 -2.01 0.81 -16.71
C LEU A 19 -2.19 -0.67 -17.07
N SER A 20 -3.43 -1.07 -17.29
CA SER A 20 -3.84 -2.45 -17.58
C SER A 20 -3.53 -2.87 -19.02
N PHE A 21 -2.76 -3.95 -19.19
CA PHE A 21 -2.49 -4.53 -20.50
C PHE A 21 -3.78 -4.98 -21.18
N THR A 22 -4.65 -5.69 -20.45
CA THR A 22 -5.91 -6.20 -21.01
C THR A 22 -6.81 -5.05 -21.48
N LYS A 23 -6.92 -3.95 -20.73
CA LYS A 23 -7.73 -2.78 -21.12
C LYS A 23 -7.13 -2.00 -22.29
N ILE A 24 -5.80 -1.91 -22.37
CA ILE A 24 -5.11 -1.16 -23.44
C ILE A 24 -5.13 -1.94 -24.75
N THR A 25 -4.92 -3.25 -24.70
CA THR A 25 -4.73 -4.08 -25.91
C THR A 25 -6.00 -4.81 -26.35
N GLY A 26 -6.97 -5.01 -25.44
CA GLY A 26 -8.13 -5.86 -25.66
C GLY A 26 -7.84 -7.36 -25.61
N ILE A 27 -6.59 -7.77 -25.36
CA ILE A 27 -6.20 -9.18 -25.25
C ILE A 27 -6.43 -9.63 -23.80
N SER A 28 -7.31 -10.61 -23.60
CA SER A 28 -7.60 -11.20 -22.30
C SER A 28 -6.85 -12.52 -22.09
N PHE A 29 -6.41 -12.77 -20.86
CA PHE A 29 -5.82 -14.05 -20.43
C PHE A 29 -6.86 -15.15 -20.19
N GLY A 30 -8.15 -14.79 -20.15
CA GLY A 30 -9.28 -15.70 -19.89
C GLY A 30 -9.57 -15.91 -18.40
N ASP A 31 -10.86 -16.01 -18.05
CA ASP A 31 -11.34 -15.95 -16.66
C ASP A 31 -10.84 -17.08 -15.75
N ASN A 32 -10.42 -18.21 -16.31
CA ASN A 32 -9.93 -19.36 -15.53
C ASN A 32 -8.40 -19.39 -15.37
N PHE A 33 -7.69 -18.41 -15.93
CA PHE A 33 -6.24 -18.33 -15.79
C PHE A 33 -5.86 -17.70 -14.44
N ILE A 34 -4.75 -18.15 -13.85
CA ILE A 34 -4.30 -17.67 -12.53
C ILE A 34 -3.88 -16.19 -12.57
N ILE A 35 -3.35 -15.73 -13.70
CA ILE A 35 -3.06 -14.33 -13.95
C ILE A 35 -4.29 -13.70 -14.58
N ARG A 36 -4.86 -12.72 -13.88
CA ARG A 36 -5.99 -11.92 -14.36
C ARG A 36 -5.53 -10.84 -15.33
N ASP A 37 -4.44 -10.13 -14.99
CA ASP A 37 -3.89 -9.07 -15.82
C ASP A 37 -2.41 -8.81 -15.49
N ILE A 38 -1.71 -8.17 -16.43
CA ILE A 38 -0.37 -7.64 -16.21
C ILE A 38 -0.44 -6.14 -16.45
N ASN A 39 -0.01 -5.35 -15.48
CA ASN A 39 -0.09 -3.90 -15.51
C ASN A 39 1.31 -3.29 -15.53
N LEU A 40 1.46 -2.13 -16.16
CA LEU A 40 2.57 -1.22 -15.87
C LEU A 40 2.14 -0.29 -14.74
N GLY A 41 2.80 -0.37 -13.60
CA GLY A 41 2.55 0.49 -12.45
C GLY A 41 3.64 1.52 -12.25
N GLY A 42 3.28 2.65 -11.67
CA GLY A 42 4.24 3.63 -11.18
C GLY A 42 3.68 4.46 -10.04
N GLY A 43 4.58 5.00 -9.24
CA GLY A 43 4.24 5.83 -8.10
C GLY A 43 5.24 6.96 -7.88
N ILE A 44 4.77 8.02 -7.24
CA ILE A 44 5.58 9.16 -6.81
C ILE A 44 5.25 9.45 -5.35
N ASN A 45 6.28 9.51 -4.50
CA ASN A 45 6.20 10.01 -3.14
C ASN A 45 6.91 11.36 -3.05
N VAL A 46 6.24 12.35 -2.47
CA VAL A 46 6.76 13.73 -2.33
C VAL A 46 6.64 14.17 -0.87
N GLY A 47 7.73 14.67 -0.32
CA GLY A 47 7.78 15.38 0.95
C GLY A 47 8.60 16.68 0.84
N ASN A 48 8.91 17.31 1.97
CA ASN A 48 9.61 18.60 2.00
C ASN A 48 10.96 18.62 1.27
N ASP A 49 11.76 17.56 1.40
CA ASP A 49 13.06 17.39 0.71
C ASP A 49 13.23 15.92 0.26
N VAL A 50 12.11 15.28 -0.11
CA VAL A 50 12.04 13.88 -0.50
C VAL A 50 11.26 13.81 -1.80
N LEU A 51 11.85 13.19 -2.81
CA LEU A 51 11.14 12.82 -4.04
C LEU A 51 11.57 11.41 -4.43
N ILE A 52 10.61 10.51 -4.51
CA ILE A 52 10.86 9.10 -4.82
C ILE A 52 9.99 8.71 -6.00
N GLY A 53 10.61 8.08 -6.99
CA GLY A 53 9.94 7.50 -8.14
C GLY A 53 9.98 5.97 -8.08
N ALA A 54 8.85 5.35 -8.42
CA ALA A 54 8.78 3.90 -8.59
C ALA A 54 8.12 3.56 -9.94
N ILE A 55 8.66 2.57 -10.65
CA ILE A 55 8.06 2.09 -11.91
C ILE A 55 8.37 0.61 -12.15
N GLY A 56 7.40 -0.14 -12.65
CA GLY A 56 7.58 -1.56 -12.91
C GLY A 56 6.29 -2.35 -13.11
N PRO A 57 6.38 -3.66 -13.39
CA PRO A 57 5.22 -4.50 -13.58
C PRO A 57 4.43 -4.74 -12.29
N ARG A 58 3.11 -4.86 -12.43
CA ARG A 58 2.19 -5.35 -11.39
C ARG A 58 1.28 -6.44 -11.96
N ILE A 59 1.27 -7.60 -11.34
CA ILE A 59 0.45 -8.74 -11.74
C ILE A 59 -0.78 -8.80 -10.85
N ASP A 60 -1.94 -8.89 -11.48
CA ASP A 60 -3.20 -9.16 -10.81
C ASP A 60 -3.52 -10.65 -10.92
N PHE A 61 -3.88 -11.28 -9.81
CA PHE A 61 -4.16 -12.71 -9.76
C PHE A 61 -5.65 -13.00 -9.59
N ASN A 62 -6.11 -14.10 -10.19
CA ASN A 62 -7.42 -14.68 -9.95
C ASN A 62 -7.29 -15.85 -8.95
N LEU A 63 -7.32 -15.54 -7.65
CA LEU A 63 -7.19 -16.53 -6.59
C LEU A 63 -8.55 -16.77 -5.91
N PRO A 64 -9.00 -18.02 -5.71
CA PRO A 64 -10.37 -18.33 -5.26
C PRO A 64 -10.72 -17.86 -3.83
N TRP A 65 -9.73 -17.44 -3.04
CA TRP A 65 -9.90 -17.00 -1.64
C TRP A 65 -9.71 -15.50 -1.45
N PHE A 66 -9.49 -14.76 -2.54
CA PHE A 66 -9.22 -13.32 -2.50
C PHE A 66 -10.25 -12.56 -3.33
N ASP A 67 -10.76 -11.46 -2.79
CA ASP A 67 -11.52 -10.48 -3.55
C ASP A 67 -10.60 -9.78 -4.56
N PHE A 68 -9.34 -9.51 -4.15
CA PHE A 68 -8.23 -9.24 -5.04
C PHE A 68 -6.90 -9.61 -4.39
N PHE A 69 -5.92 -9.98 -5.22
CA PHE A 69 -4.54 -10.20 -4.82
C PHE A 69 -3.61 -9.73 -5.94
N THR A 70 -2.65 -8.87 -5.61
CA THR A 70 -1.73 -8.31 -6.61
C THR A 70 -0.31 -8.30 -6.09
N VAL A 71 0.66 -8.51 -6.99
CA VAL A 71 2.10 -8.41 -6.68
C VAL A 71 2.73 -7.46 -7.69
N GLY A 72 3.36 -6.39 -7.20
CA GLY A 72 4.15 -5.44 -7.97
C GLY A 72 5.63 -5.57 -7.67
N VAL A 73 6.46 -5.38 -8.69
CA VAL A 73 7.92 -5.26 -8.55
C VAL A 73 8.33 -3.99 -9.29
N TYR A 74 8.91 -3.05 -8.58
CA TYR A 74 9.23 -1.72 -9.09
C TYR A 74 10.71 -1.46 -8.95
N ALA A 75 11.31 -0.81 -9.94
CA ALA A 75 12.52 -0.03 -9.71
C ALA A 75 12.14 1.16 -8.83
N TYR A 76 12.89 1.37 -7.75
CA TYR A 76 12.62 2.36 -6.72
C TYR A 76 13.82 3.28 -6.59
N ASP A 77 13.60 4.58 -6.77
CA ASP A 77 14.68 5.55 -6.92
C ASP A 77 14.39 6.84 -6.13
N ASN A 78 15.39 7.30 -5.40
CA ASN A 78 15.29 8.54 -4.62
C ASN A 78 15.88 9.67 -5.44
N TRP A 79 15.02 10.38 -6.18
CA TRP A 79 15.44 11.53 -6.99
C TRP A 79 15.85 12.74 -6.15
N GLU A 80 15.22 12.90 -4.98
CA GLU A 80 15.65 13.84 -3.95
C GLU A 80 15.70 13.13 -2.59
N ASP A 81 16.83 13.28 -1.89
CA ASP A 81 17.08 12.74 -0.56
C ASP A 81 17.33 13.88 0.44
N PRO A 82 16.70 13.87 1.63
CA PRO A 82 16.78 14.99 2.59
C PRO A 82 18.18 15.16 3.20
N PHE A 83 19.07 14.18 3.02
CA PHE A 83 20.46 14.25 3.45
C PHE A 83 21.42 14.44 2.27
N ASN A 84 20.90 14.71 1.07
CA ASN A 84 21.65 14.91 -0.17
C ASN A 84 22.67 13.79 -0.43
N ARG A 85 22.27 12.55 -0.13
CA ARG A 85 23.05 11.34 -0.39
C ARG A 85 22.84 10.91 -1.84
N ASP A 86 23.89 10.34 -2.44
CA ASP A 86 23.80 9.64 -3.72
C ASP A 86 23.37 8.20 -3.43
N LEU A 87 22.06 7.94 -3.58
CA LEU A 87 21.46 6.65 -3.28
C LEU A 87 21.29 5.84 -4.55
N ASP A 88 21.72 4.58 -4.55
CA ASP A 88 21.50 3.68 -5.66
C ASP A 88 20.00 3.43 -5.87
N THR A 89 19.58 3.25 -7.13
CA THR A 89 18.26 2.68 -7.43
C THR A 89 18.17 1.26 -6.87
N THR A 90 17.08 0.95 -6.20
CA THR A 90 16.81 -0.37 -5.63
C THR A 90 15.49 -0.93 -6.15
N TYR A 91 14.98 -1.98 -5.50
CA TYR A 91 13.67 -2.55 -5.81
C TYR A 91 12.66 -2.25 -4.70
N GLN A 92 11.38 -2.19 -5.08
CA GLN A 92 10.25 -2.35 -4.16
C GLN A 92 9.37 -3.50 -4.64
N VAL A 93 9.12 -4.47 -3.76
CA VAL A 93 8.10 -5.50 -3.97
C VAL A 93 6.88 -5.18 -3.13
N THR A 94 5.75 -4.95 -3.78
CA THR A 94 4.47 -4.64 -3.11
C THR A 94 3.50 -5.79 -3.28
N ILE A 95 2.97 -6.32 -2.19
CA ILE A 95 1.85 -7.28 -2.21
C ILE A 95 0.63 -6.57 -1.63
N VAL A 96 -0.51 -6.60 -2.33
CA VAL A 96 -1.77 -6.04 -1.85
C VAL A 96 -2.84 -7.12 -1.90
N TRP A 97 -3.66 -7.22 -0.85
CA TRP A 97 -4.72 -8.21 -0.77
C TRP A 97 -6.01 -7.68 -0.17
N GLN A 98 -7.10 -8.38 -0.50
CA GLN A 98 -8.34 -8.40 0.25
C GLN A 98 -8.92 -9.81 0.18
N ALA A 99 -9.33 -10.35 1.32
CA ALA A 99 -9.88 -11.70 1.42
C ALA A 99 -11.04 -11.75 2.43
N PRO A 100 -12.15 -12.43 2.12
CA PRO A 100 -13.22 -12.67 3.09
C PRO A 100 -12.74 -13.60 4.21
N ILE A 101 -13.18 -13.29 5.43
CA ILE A 101 -13.09 -14.20 6.60
C ILE A 101 -14.47 -14.81 6.86
N ILE A 102 -15.51 -13.97 6.89
CA ILE A 102 -16.92 -14.39 7.01
C ILE A 102 -17.72 -13.58 5.99
N ARG A 103 -18.57 -14.23 5.20
CA ARG A 103 -19.49 -13.56 4.29
C ARG A 103 -20.82 -14.29 4.23
N ASN A 104 -21.83 -13.72 4.89
CA ASN A 104 -23.22 -14.20 4.87
C ASN A 104 -24.19 -13.01 4.96
N ASP A 105 -25.49 -13.27 5.03
CA ASP A 105 -26.53 -12.23 5.00
C ASP A 105 -26.49 -11.25 6.18
N ARG A 106 -25.86 -11.62 7.31
CA ARG A 106 -25.78 -10.76 8.50
C ARG A 106 -24.38 -10.21 8.76
N ILE A 107 -23.34 -10.98 8.48
CA ILE A 107 -21.96 -10.64 8.84
C ILE A 107 -21.11 -10.69 7.59
N ASN A 108 -20.44 -9.57 7.31
CA ASN A 108 -19.38 -9.46 6.32
C ASN A 108 -18.11 -8.96 7.04
N LEU A 109 -17.14 -9.86 7.20
CA LEU A 109 -15.85 -9.66 7.85
C LEU A 109 -14.75 -10.05 6.86
N TRP A 110 -13.77 -9.18 6.67
CA TRP A 110 -12.67 -9.42 5.75
C TRP A 110 -11.34 -8.95 6.31
N THR A 111 -10.25 -9.44 5.72
CA THR A 111 -8.92 -8.87 5.88
C THR A 111 -8.50 -8.19 4.59
N GLN A 112 -7.75 -7.11 4.71
CA GLN A 112 -7.11 -6.44 3.59
C GLN A 112 -5.81 -5.80 4.05
N GLY A 113 -4.97 -5.36 3.13
CA GLY A 113 -3.76 -4.63 3.48
C GLY A 113 -2.73 -4.72 2.37
N PHE A 114 -1.53 -4.25 2.68
CA PHE A 114 -0.37 -4.43 1.84
C PHE A 114 0.90 -4.74 2.65
N VAL A 115 1.91 -5.22 1.95
CA VAL A 115 3.30 -5.25 2.41
C VAL A 115 4.21 -4.73 1.32
N ASP A 116 5.11 -3.83 1.68
CA ASP A 116 6.22 -3.37 0.85
C ASP A 116 7.53 -3.91 1.41
N PHE A 117 8.33 -4.51 0.53
CA PHE A 117 9.73 -4.83 0.76
C PHE A 117 10.57 -3.90 -0.10
N ILE A 118 11.29 -2.97 0.53
CA ILE A 118 12.16 -2.01 -0.15
C ILE A 118 13.60 -2.43 0.08
N GLY A 119 14.37 -2.59 -0.98
CA GLY A 119 15.78 -2.98 -0.89
C GLY A 119 16.64 -1.89 -0.23
N ASP A 120 17.86 -2.25 0.16
CA ASP A 120 18.83 -1.25 0.61
C ASP A 120 19.30 -0.36 -0.55
N GLN A 121 19.80 0.83 -0.21
CA GLN A 121 20.37 1.81 -1.15
C GLN A 121 21.67 2.34 -0.55
N GLY A 122 22.69 1.49 -0.44
CA GLY A 122 23.98 1.86 0.15
C GLY A 122 23.88 2.15 1.67
N PRO A 123 23.93 3.41 2.13
CA PRO A 123 23.80 3.74 3.55
C PRO A 123 22.38 3.56 4.12
N VAL A 124 21.36 3.42 3.26
CA VAL A 124 19.95 3.24 3.64
C VAL A 124 19.65 1.74 3.73
N LYS A 125 19.15 1.27 4.87
CA LYS A 125 18.78 -0.13 5.08
C LYS A 125 17.52 -0.51 4.31
N SER A 126 17.40 -1.81 4.01
CA SER A 126 16.16 -2.40 3.50
C SER A 126 15.03 -2.17 4.50
N GLN A 127 13.82 -1.96 4.00
CA GLN A 127 12.67 -1.58 4.81
C GLN A 127 11.54 -2.58 4.60
N ILE A 128 10.72 -2.77 5.64
CA ILE A 128 9.46 -3.51 5.54
C ILE A 128 8.34 -2.61 6.07
N VAL A 129 7.36 -2.35 5.22
CA VAL A 129 6.10 -1.69 5.63
C VAL A 129 5.00 -2.72 5.49
N TRP A 130 4.32 -3.07 6.58
CA TRP A 130 3.23 -4.05 6.58
C TRP A 130 2.02 -3.46 7.30
N GLN A 131 0.89 -3.33 6.59
CA GLN A 131 -0.33 -2.70 7.10
C GLN A 131 -1.57 -3.60 6.93
N PRO A 132 -1.64 -4.74 7.63
CA PRO A 132 -2.83 -5.58 7.64
C PRO A 132 -3.98 -4.92 8.41
N GLN A 133 -5.18 -5.12 7.87
CA GLN A 133 -6.44 -4.71 8.47
C GLN A 133 -7.37 -5.92 8.63
N VAL A 134 -8.22 -5.84 9.65
CA VAL A 134 -9.44 -6.65 9.79
C VAL A 134 -10.62 -5.70 9.88
N ARG A 135 -11.62 -5.90 9.03
CA ARG A 135 -12.72 -4.97 8.81
C ARG A 135 -14.06 -5.71 8.86
N LEU A 136 -15.04 -5.12 9.53
CA LEU A 136 -16.41 -5.60 9.67
C LEU A 136 -17.36 -4.55 9.07
N ASP A 137 -18.31 -5.01 8.27
CA ASP A 137 -19.45 -4.21 7.84
C ASP A 137 -20.44 -4.08 9.01
N LEU A 138 -20.26 -3.02 9.80
CA LEU A 138 -21.10 -2.73 10.95
C LEU A 138 -22.53 -2.35 10.53
N GLY A 139 -22.67 -1.69 9.37
CA GLY A 139 -23.97 -1.37 8.79
C GLY A 139 -24.80 -2.64 8.56
N GLN A 140 -24.22 -3.64 7.92
CA GLN A 140 -24.87 -4.93 7.68
C GLN A 140 -25.13 -5.69 8.99
N ALA A 141 -24.14 -5.75 9.90
CA ALA A 141 -24.26 -6.46 11.18
C ALA A 141 -25.39 -5.94 12.07
N LEU A 142 -25.73 -4.65 11.96
CA LEU A 142 -26.82 -4.01 12.70
C LEU A 142 -28.15 -3.98 11.93
N GLY A 143 -28.25 -4.67 10.78
CA GLY A 143 -29.46 -4.70 9.95
C GLY A 143 -29.72 -3.43 9.14
N GLY A 144 -28.72 -2.56 9.02
CA GLY A 144 -28.76 -1.36 8.19
C GLY A 144 -28.32 -1.63 6.75
N LYS A 145 -27.99 -0.54 6.03
CA LYS A 145 -27.46 -0.63 4.65
C LYS A 145 -26.01 -1.14 4.70
N ALA A 146 -25.76 -2.29 4.08
CA ALA A 146 -24.42 -2.84 3.91
C ALA A 146 -23.47 -1.85 3.22
N GLY A 147 -22.20 -1.89 3.61
CA GLY A 147 -21.11 -1.06 3.09
C GLY A 147 -21.16 0.39 3.57
N LYS A 148 -22.11 0.80 4.43
CA LYS A 148 -22.22 2.20 4.87
C LYS A 148 -21.32 2.57 6.03
N VAL A 149 -21.21 1.67 7.00
CA VAL A 149 -20.43 1.89 8.21
C VAL A 149 -19.56 0.67 8.41
N GLU A 150 -18.26 0.87 8.46
CA GLU A 150 -17.30 -0.20 8.71
C GLU A 150 -16.55 0.09 10.00
N LEU A 151 -16.29 -0.96 10.77
CA LEU A 151 -15.42 -0.92 11.94
C LEU A 151 -14.23 -1.82 11.66
N GLY A 152 -13.03 -1.41 12.08
CA GLY A 152 -11.86 -2.26 11.89
C GLY A 152 -10.72 -1.96 12.83
N PHE A 153 -9.70 -2.79 12.68
CA PHE A 153 -8.40 -2.62 13.29
C PHE A 153 -7.33 -2.71 12.21
N GLU A 154 -6.25 -1.97 12.40
CA GLU A 154 -5.05 -2.06 11.58
C GLU A 154 -3.84 -2.17 12.48
N TYR A 155 -2.87 -2.96 12.05
CA TYR A 155 -1.53 -2.97 12.61
C TYR A 155 -0.59 -2.41 11.55
N ASN A 156 0.08 -1.30 11.83
CA ASN A 156 1.18 -0.80 11.03
C ASN A 156 2.47 -1.33 11.65
N LEU A 157 3.26 -2.06 10.86
CA LEU A 157 4.65 -2.40 11.17
C LEU A 157 5.54 -1.71 10.16
N PHE A 158 6.50 -0.94 10.65
CA PHE A 158 7.50 -0.30 9.81
C PHE A 158 8.89 -0.61 10.36
N ASP A 159 9.52 -1.65 9.81
CA ASP A 159 10.87 -2.06 10.19
C ASP A 159 11.92 -1.29 9.38
N ASP A 160 12.98 -0.87 10.06
CA ASP A 160 14.02 0.01 9.54
C ASP A 160 13.46 1.28 8.88
N LYS A 161 12.52 1.95 9.56
CA LYS A 161 11.81 3.14 9.06
C LYS A 161 12.77 4.20 8.52
N PHE A 162 12.48 4.69 7.31
CA PHE A 162 13.32 5.63 6.54
C PHE A 162 14.74 5.09 6.24
N GLY A 163 14.89 3.77 6.27
CA GLY A 163 16.15 3.05 6.10
C GLY A 163 17.14 3.24 7.25
N VAL A 164 16.67 3.62 8.43
CA VAL A 164 17.48 3.74 9.64
C VAL A 164 17.39 2.44 10.42
N GLY A 165 18.51 1.70 10.44
CA GLY A 165 18.59 0.38 11.09
C GLY A 165 18.14 0.39 12.55
N GLY A 166 17.20 -0.50 12.88
CA GLY A 166 16.64 -0.68 14.22
C GLY A 166 15.57 0.35 14.61
N VAL A 167 15.19 1.27 13.72
CA VAL A 167 14.08 2.20 13.96
C VAL A 167 12.79 1.52 13.52
N GLN A 168 11.94 1.23 14.51
CA GLN A 168 10.64 0.60 14.30
C GLN A 168 9.53 1.61 14.61
N ASP A 169 8.45 1.55 13.83
CA ASP A 169 7.23 2.34 14.07
C ASP A 169 6.00 1.46 13.99
N ASP A 170 5.78 0.74 15.09
CA ASP A 170 4.70 -0.24 15.21
C ASP A 170 3.50 0.40 15.91
N ILE A 171 2.37 0.46 15.20
CA ILE A 171 1.14 1.13 15.68
C ILE A 171 -0.05 0.20 15.50
N PHE A 172 -0.77 -0.06 16.58
CA PHE A 172 -2.11 -0.65 16.51
C PHE A 172 -3.17 0.44 16.57
N GLN A 173 -4.09 0.43 15.60
CA GLN A 173 -5.14 1.43 15.50
C GLN A 173 -6.52 0.83 15.27
N ALA A 174 -7.54 1.51 15.79
CA ALA A 174 -8.94 1.22 15.53
C ALA A 174 -9.50 2.26 14.55
N MET A 175 -10.40 1.84 13.66
CA MET A 175 -10.96 2.69 12.61
C MET A 175 -12.47 2.55 12.50
N LEU A 176 -13.13 3.67 12.23
CA LEU A 176 -14.53 3.76 11.84
C LEU A 176 -14.59 4.46 10.48
N VAL A 177 -15.14 3.78 9.48
CA VAL A 177 -15.25 4.31 8.11
C VAL A 177 -16.71 4.53 7.77
N TYR A 178 -17.01 5.69 7.20
CA TYR A 178 -18.34 6.02 6.66
C TYR A 178 -18.26 6.25 5.15
N ASN A 179 -19.03 5.48 4.40
CA ASN A 179 -19.03 5.53 2.95
C ASN A 179 -20.22 6.35 2.41
N PHE A 180 -19.93 7.38 1.61
CA PHE A 180 -20.94 8.31 1.08
C PHE A 180 -21.71 7.81 -0.15
N HIS A 181 -21.22 6.76 -0.83
CA HIS A 181 -21.77 6.27 -2.10
C HIS A 181 -23.11 5.51 -2.01
#